data_AF-A0A5J6QB66-F1
#
_entry.id   AF-A0A5J6QB66-F1
#
_cell.length_a   1.000
_cell.length_b   1.000
_cell.length_c   1.000
_cell.angle_alpha   90.00
_cell.angle_beta   90.00
_cell.angle_gamma   90.00
#
_symmetry.space_group_name_H-M   'P 1'
#
loop_
_entity.id
_entity.type
_entity.pdbx_description
1 polymer ?
#
loop_
_entity_poly.entity_id
_entity_poly.type
_entity_poly.pdbx_seq_one_letter_code
_entity_poly.pdbx_strand_id
1 'polypeptide(L)' 'MTKKLNMQLSAKQTAHYLSIMRKKTENEVNQDCEPSGAILRISVCPIFGASLDVEGHDLGEIAFEFVD' A
#
# COMPACT_ATOMS: atom_id res chain seq x y z
N MET A 1 24.49 4.22 -8.36
CA MET A 1 23.85 2.95 -7.95
C MET A 1 22.41 3.26 -7.57
N THR A 2 21.45 2.54 -8.12
CA THR A 2 20.03 2.70 -7.77
C THR A 2 19.77 1.93 -6.49
N LYS A 3 19.31 2.60 -5.44
CA LYS A 3 18.90 1.93 -4.20
C LYS A 3 17.44 1.47 -4.34
N LYS A 4 17.14 0.26 -3.86
CA LYS A 4 15.78 -0.26 -3.73
C LYS A 4 15.19 0.19 -2.40
N LEU A 5 13.88 0.47 -2.39
CA LEU A 5 13.13 0.73 -1.17
C LEU A 5 12.49 -0.57 -0.70
N ASN A 6 12.94 -1.10 0.43
CA ASN A 6 12.29 -2.22 1.11
C ASN A 6 11.31 -1.66 2.14
N MET A 7 10.07 -2.14 2.13
CA MET A 7 9.02 -1.69 3.05
C MET A 7 8.36 -2.90 3.69
N GLN A 8 8.08 -2.79 4.98
CA GLN A 8 7.42 -3.85 5.72
C GLN A 8 6.14 -3.32 6.36
N LEU A 9 5.04 -3.98 6.02
CA LEU A 9 3.76 -3.79 6.68
C LEU A 9 3.70 -4.65 7.94
N SER A 10 3.22 -4.08 9.04
CA SER A 10 2.83 -4.87 10.20
C SER A 10 1.66 -5.80 9.88
N ALA A 11 1.43 -6.80 10.73
CA ALA A 11 0.28 -7.71 10.57
C ALA A 11 -1.06 -6.95 10.53
N LYS A 12 -1.20 -5.89 11.34
CA LYS A 12 -2.40 -5.03 11.37
C LYS A 12 -2.58 -4.27 10.06
N GLN A 13 -1.52 -3.69 9.52
CA GLN A 13 -1.55 -2.96 8.24
C GLN A 13 -1.82 -3.91 7.07
N THR A 14 -1.22 -5.09 7.11
CA THR A 14 -1.47 -6.15 6.12
C THR A 14 -2.94 -6.57 6.11
N ALA A 15 -3.55 -6.78 7.28
CA ALA A 15 -4.97 -7.09 7.37
C ALA A 15 -5.85 -5.96 6.82
N HIS A 16 -5.49 -4.70 7.09
CA HIS A 16 -6.22 -3.53 6.58
C HIS A 16 -6.11 -3.43 5.05
N TYR A 17 -4.90 -3.56 4.51
CA TYR A 17 -4.61 -3.63 3.07
C TYR A 17 -5.46 -4.70 2.38
N LEU A 18 -5.42 -5.93 2.89
CA LEU A 18 -6.16 -7.06 2.32
C LEU A 18 -7.67 -6.83 2.39
N SER A 19 -8.18 -6.18 3.43
CA SER A 19 -9.60 -5.81 3.51
C SER A 19 -10.01 -4.79 2.44
N ILE A 20 -9.15 -3.82 2.11
CA ILE A 20 -9.42 -2.82 1.07
C ILE A 20 -9.42 -3.50 -0.30
N MET A 21 -8.39 -4.29 -0.58
CA MET A 21 -8.26 -4.99 -1.85
C MET A 21 -9.36 -6.02 -2.07
N ARG A 22 -9.76 -6.75 -1.04
CA ARG A 22 -10.87 -7.71 -1.15
C ARG A 22 -12.17 -7.03 -1.56
N LYS A 23 -12.52 -5.89 -0.96
CA LYS A 23 -13.71 -5.12 -1.35
C LYS A 23 -13.62 -4.63 -2.79
N LYS A 24 -12.42 -4.21 -3.20
CA LYS A 24 -12.16 -3.75 -4.57
C LYS A 24 -12.35 -4.90 -5.57
N THR A 25 -11.77 -6.07 -5.31
CA THR A 25 -11.96 -7.27 -6.14
C THR A 25 -13.40 -7.79 -6.15
N GLU A 26 -14.12 -7.73 -5.03
CA GLU A 26 -15.56 -8.05 -4.99
C GLU A 26 -16.36 -7.13 -5.93
N ASN A 27 -15.92 -5.87 -6.12
CA ASN A 27 -16.47 -4.91 -7.07
C ASN A 27 -15.92 -5.05 -8.51
N GLU A 28 -14.94 -5.91 -8.75
CA GLU A 28 -14.42 -6.22 -10.10
C GLU A 28 -15.16 -7.40 -10.75
N VAL A 29 -15.94 -8.18 -9.97
CA VAL A 29 -16.80 -9.27 -10.48
C VAL A 29 -18.11 -8.72 -11.11
N ASN A 30 -18.11 -7.44 -11.43
CA ASN A 30 -19.20 -6.72 -12.08
C ASN A 30 -19.02 -6.86 -13.61
N GLN A 31 -20.07 -6.59 -14.39
CA GLN A 31 -20.16 -6.90 -15.84
C GLN A 31 -18.96 -6.48 -16.72
N ASP A 32 -18.16 -5.51 -16.29
CA ASP A 32 -17.07 -4.94 -17.08
C ASP A 32 -15.74 -5.71 -16.96
N CYS A 33 -15.54 -6.54 -15.92
CA CYS A 33 -14.32 -7.37 -15.70
C CYS A 33 -12.99 -6.62 -15.93
N GLU A 34 -12.97 -5.29 -15.81
CA GLU A 34 -11.76 -4.51 -15.99
C GLU A 34 -10.88 -4.63 -14.74
N PRO A 35 -9.57 -4.90 -14.88
CA PRO A 35 -8.67 -4.94 -13.74
C PRO A 35 -8.61 -3.54 -13.13
N SER A 36 -9.23 -3.35 -11.97
CA SER A 36 -9.11 -2.11 -11.21
C SER A 36 -7.76 -2.16 -10.49
N GLY A 37 -6.73 -1.65 -11.17
CA GLY A 37 -5.38 -1.58 -10.60
C GLY A 37 -5.39 -0.90 -9.24
N ALA A 38 -4.52 -1.35 -8.33
CA ALA A 38 -4.36 -0.77 -7.01
C ALA A 38 -3.30 0.35 -7.01
N ILE A 39 -3.60 1.47 -6.36
CA ILE A 39 -2.64 2.56 -6.13
C ILE A 39 -2.22 2.54 -4.67
N LEU A 40 -0.93 2.29 -4.46
CA LEU A 40 -0.25 2.48 -3.19
C LEU A 40 0.56 3.80 -3.28
N ARG A 41 0.28 4.75 -2.38
CA ARG A 41 1.04 5.99 -2.26
C ARG A 41 1.90 5.96 -1.02
N ILE A 42 3.20 6.09 -1.21
CA ILE A 42 4.17 6.13 -0.12
C ILE A 42 4.68 7.56 -0.01
N SER A 43 4.51 8.15 1.17
CA SER A 43 5.04 9.47 1.48
C SER A 43 6.23 9.30 2.40
N VAL A 44 7.44 9.53 1.89
CA VAL A 44 8.66 9.45 2.69
C VAL A 44 9.06 10.85 3.12
N CYS A 45 9.07 11.10 4.43
CA CYS A 45 9.58 12.32 5.02
C CYS A 45 10.84 12.02 5.84
N PRO A 46 12.01 12.60 5.50
CA PRO A 46 13.27 12.29 6.19
C PRO A 46 13.26 12.47 7.72
N ILE A 47 12.41 13.36 8.23
CA ILE A 47 12.32 13.68 9.67
C ILE A 47 11.22 12.88 10.38
N PHE A 48 10.17 12.49 9.66
CA PHE A 48 8.94 11.93 10.26
C PHE A 48 8.65 10.48 9.83
N GLY A 49 9.58 9.83 9.13
CA GLY A 49 9.41 8.45 8.68
C GLY A 49 8.68 8.35 7.34
N ALA A 50 8.08 7.18 7.07
CA ALA A 50 7.28 6.97 5.87
C ALA A 50 5.85 6.57 6.24
N SER A 51 4.87 7.09 5.51
CA SER A 51 3.48 6.68 5.62
C SER A 51 2.97 6.05 4.34
N LEU A 52 1.98 5.17 4.47
CA LEU A 52 1.36 4.47 3.36
C LEU A 52 -0.13 4.79 3.27
N ASP A 53 -0.56 5.20 2.09
CA ASP A 53 -1.96 5.34 1.70
C ASP A 53 -2.30 4.31 0.61
N VAL A 54 -3.46 3.67 0.76
CA VAL A 54 -3.96 2.66 -0.19
C VAL A 54 -5.37 3.04 -0.58
N GLU A 55 -5.58 3.41 -1.83
CA GLU A 55 -6.91 3.82 -2.33
C GLU A 55 -7.53 4.98 -1.52
N GLY A 56 -6.73 5.90 -0.98
CA GLY A 56 -7.22 6.98 -0.11
C GLY A 56 -7.48 6.56 1.34
N HIS A 57 -7.13 5.34 1.73
CA HIS A 57 -7.13 4.89 3.11
C HIS A 57 -5.71 4.96 3.69
N ASP A 58 -5.57 5.72 4.78
CA ASP A 58 -4.32 5.78 5.54
C ASP A 58 -4.07 4.47 6.30
N LEU A 59 -2.92 3.84 6.02
CA LEU A 59 -2.41 2.66 6.73
C LEU A 59 -1.37 3.05 7.80
N GLY A 60 -1.08 4.35 7.95
CA GLY A 60 -0.17 4.88 8.95
C GLY A 60 1.30 4.71 8.59
N GLU A 61 2.15 4.85 9.61
CA GLU A 61 3.60 4.76 9.47
C GLU A 61 4.07 3.35 9.13
N ILE A 62 4.99 3.24 8.18
CA ILE A 62 5.57 1.97 7.71
C ILE A 62 7.08 1.94 7.97
N ALA A 63 7.58 0.76 8.33
CA ALA A 63 9.01 0.53 8.40
C ALA A 63 9.56 0.47 6.98
N PHE A 64 10.64 1.23 6.72
CA PHE A 64 11.30 1.23 5.42
C PHE A 64 12.82 1.30 5.57
N GLU A 65 13.52 0.72 4.59
CA GLU A 65 14.97 0.82 4.46
C GLU A 65 15.37 0.92 2.98
N PHE A 66 16.47 1.62 2.71
CA PHE A 66 17.07 1.64 1.38
C PHE A 66 18.14 0.55 1.30
N VAL A 67 17.95 -0.42 0.41
CA VAL A 67 18.87 -1.53 0.16
C VAL A 67 19.51 -1.40 -1.23
N ASP A 68 20.68 -1.99 -1.44
CA ASP A 68 21.36 -1.98 -2.75
C ASP A 68 20.73 -3.00 -3.73
#